data_AF-A0A7X8MJ65-F1
#
_entry.id   AF-A0A7X8MJ65-F1
#
_cell.length_a   1.000
_cell.length_b   1.000
_cell.length_c   1.000
_cell.angle_alpha   90.00
_cell.angle_beta   90.00
_cell.angle_gamma   90.00
#
_symmetry.space_group_name_H-M   'P 1'
#
loop_
_entity.id
_entity.type
_entity.pdbx_description
1 polymer ?
#
loop_
_entity_poly.entity_id
_entity_poly.type
_entity_poly.pdbx_seq_one_letter_code
_entity_poly.pdbx_strand_id
1 'polypeptide(L)' 'MTSLDIMQKQQFDAVSPQADILIQPAVGGYSPRDFERSRELVDLGRQAAQESVDAIQTLIREWEEH' A
#
# COMPACT_ATOMS: atom_id res chain seq x y z
N MET A 1 -18.66 -13.42 5.56
CA MET A 1 -17.98 -12.67 4.48
C MET A 1 -17.39 -11.37 5.02
N THR A 2 -18.03 -10.71 5.98
CA THR A 2 -17.64 -9.41 6.56
C THR A 2 -16.36 -9.38 7.40
N SER A 3 -16.00 -10.47 8.08
CA SER A 3 -14.93 -10.42 9.09
C SER A 3 -13.53 -10.21 8.50
N LEU A 4 -13.22 -10.78 7.33
CA LEU A 4 -11.91 -10.63 6.71
C LEU A 4 -11.68 -9.21 6.20
N ASP A 5 -12.67 -8.62 5.54
CA ASP A 5 -12.60 -7.25 5.03
C ASP A 5 -12.45 -6.24 6.18
N ILE A 6 -13.16 -6.48 7.31
CA ILE A 6 -13.04 -5.67 8.52
C ILE A 6 -11.63 -5.79 9.13
N MET A 7 -11.09 -7.00 9.22
CA MET A 7 -9.75 -7.22 9.79
C MET A 7 -8.65 -6.56 8.96
N GLN A 8 -8.74 -6.64 7.63
CA GLN A 8 -7.80 -5.97 6.73
C GLN A 8 -7.83 -4.45 6.92
N LYS A 9 -9.04 -3.87 7.01
CA LYS A 9 -9.21 -2.44 7.24
C LYS A 9 -8.65 -1.99 8.60
N GLN A 10 -8.94 -2.74 9.67
CA GLN A 10 -8.44 -2.42 11.01
C GLN A 10 -6.91 -2.49 11.11
N GLN A 11 -6.29 -3.50 10.50
CA GLN A 11 -4.83 -3.62 10.46
C GLN A 11 -4.21 -2.44 9.69
N PHE A 12 -4.83 -2.02 8.59
CA PHE A 12 -4.39 -0.88 7.81
C PHE A 12 -4.48 0.43 8.61
N ASP A 13 -5.63 0.69 9.23
CA ASP A 13 -5.88 1.90 10.02
C ASP A 13 -4.93 1.99 11.24
N ALA A 14 -4.51 0.85 11.79
CA ALA A 14 -3.60 0.79 12.94
C ALA A 14 -2.13 1.03 12.58
N VAL A 15 -1.68 0.63 11.37
CA VAL A 15 -0.28 0.76 10.94
C VAL A 15 0.00 2.11 10.29
N SER A 16 -0.99 2.71 9.61
CA SER A 16 -0.88 4.00 8.93
C SER A 16 -0.24 5.13 9.78
N PRO A 17 -0.57 5.32 11.08
CA PRO A 17 -0.05 6.45 11.86
C PRO A 17 1.44 6.35 12.24
N GLN A 18 2.06 5.19 12.06
CA GLN A 18 3.45 4.93 12.49
C GLN A 18 4.44 4.89 11.32
N ALA A 19 3.96 4.89 10.08
CA ALA A 19 4.80 4.81 8.90
C ALA A 19 5.16 6.20 8.39
N ASP A 20 6.41 6.40 7.97
CA ASP A 20 6.82 7.64 7.32
C ASP A 20 6.17 7.78 5.93
N ILE A 21 5.99 6.65 5.23
CA ILE A 21 5.30 6.58 3.93
C ILE A 21 4.37 5.38 3.91
N LEU A 22 3.11 5.63 3.53
CA LEU A 22 2.10 4.62 3.30
C LEU A 22 1.86 4.43 1.79
N ILE A 23 2.23 3.27 1.26
CA ILE A 23 1.97 2.91 -0.13
C ILE A 23 0.64 2.16 -0.21
N GLN A 24 -0.35 2.75 -0.88
CA GLN A 24 -1.70 2.19 -0.98
C GLN A 24 -2.11 2.00 -2.45
N PRO A 25 -1.92 0.79 -3.02
CA PRO A 25 -2.36 0.47 -4.37
C PRO A 25 -3.89 0.55 -4.52
N ALA A 26 -4.36 0.96 -5.70
CA ALA A 26 -5.79 1.17 -5.99
C ALA A 26 -6.59 -0.14 -6.19
N VAL A 27 -6.55 -1.04 -5.22
CA VAL A 27 -7.12 -2.41 -5.29
C VAL A 27 -8.50 -2.54 -4.65
N GLY A 28 -9.09 -1.46 -4.15
CA GLY A 28 -10.35 -1.49 -3.39
C GLY A 28 -11.59 -1.97 -4.18
N GLY A 29 -11.52 -2.00 -5.52
CA GLY A 29 -12.60 -2.50 -6.38
C GLY A 29 -12.55 -4.00 -6.68
N TYR A 30 -11.51 -4.71 -6.23
CA TYR A 30 -11.29 -6.11 -6.60
C TYR A 30 -11.80 -7.03 -5.50
N SER A 31 -12.46 -8.12 -5.90
CA SER A 31 -12.85 -9.17 -4.96
C SER A 31 -11.59 -9.91 -4.47
N PRO A 32 -11.45 -10.20 -3.17
CA PRO A 32 -10.35 -11.00 -2.65
C PRO A 32 -10.25 -12.42 -3.23
N ARG A 33 -11.29 -12.88 -3.95
CA ARG A 33 -11.35 -14.19 -4.60
C ARG A 33 -11.17 -14.13 -6.12
N ASP A 34 -10.95 -12.94 -6.68
CA ASP A 34 -10.76 -12.76 -8.12
C ASP A 34 -9.29 -12.98 -8.50
N PHE A 35 -8.93 -14.24 -8.70
CA PHE A 35 -7.57 -14.65 -9.06
C PHE A 35 -7.22 -14.37 -10.53
N GLU A 36 -8.23 -14.15 -11.39
CA GLU A 36 -8.05 -13.85 -12.82
C GLU A 36 -7.38 -12.48 -13.05
N ARG A 37 -7.51 -11.59 -12.07
CA ARG A 37 -6.93 -10.23 -12.10
C ARG A 37 -5.63 -10.09 -11.32
N SER A 38 -5.02 -11.19 -10.91
CA SER A 38 -3.78 -11.19 -10.13
C SER A 38 -2.66 -10.37 -10.76
N ARG A 39 -2.51 -10.40 -12.10
CA ARG A 39 -1.52 -9.58 -12.81
C ARG A 39 -1.80 -8.09 -12.70
N GLU A 40 -3.05 -7.69 -12.91
CA GLU A 40 -3.49 -6.29 -12.80
C GLU A 40 -3.24 -5.75 -11.39
N LEU A 41 -3.54 -6.54 -10.36
CA LEU A 41 -3.27 -6.20 -8.96
C LEU A 41 -1.77 -6.01 -8.67
N VAL A 42 -0.91 -6.84 -9.25
CA VAL A 42 0.56 -6.69 -9.13
C VAL A 42 1.03 -5.41 -9.83
N ASP A 43 0.47 -5.09 -10.99
CA ASP A 43 0.83 -3.88 -11.74
C ASP A 43 0.39 -2.61 -10.98
N LEU A 44 -0.78 -2.62 -10.36
CA LEU A 44 -1.23 -1.53 -9.46
C LEU A 44 -0.30 -1.37 -8.25
N GLY A 45 0.17 -2.48 -7.68
CA GLY A 45 1.16 -2.47 -6.60
C GLY A 45 2.49 -1.85 -7.04
N ARG A 46 2.99 -2.25 -8.22
CA ARG A 46 4.21 -1.70 -8.81
C ARG A 46 4.09 -0.21 -9.06
N GLN A 47 2.96 0.24 -9.63
CA GLN A 47 2.73 1.64 -9.92
C GLN A 47 2.74 2.48 -8.63
N ALA A 48 1.95 2.11 -7.62
CA ALA A 48 1.89 2.85 -6.36
C ALA A 48 3.26 2.91 -5.65
N ALA A 49 4.04 1.83 -5.73
CA ALA A 49 5.39 1.82 -5.18
C ALA A 49 6.34 2.73 -5.96
N GLN A 50 6.28 2.70 -7.31
CA GLN A 50 7.12 3.52 -8.18
C GLN A 50 6.86 5.02 -7.97
N GLU A 51 5.60 5.42 -7.84
CA GLU A 51 5.19 6.79 -7.55
C GLU A 51 5.69 7.28 -6.17
N SER A 52 5.95 6.36 -5.24
CA SER A 52 6.43 6.68 -3.90
C SER A 52 7.96 6.76 -3.78
N VAL A 53 8.71 6.36 -4.83
CA VAL A 53 10.19 6.27 -4.78
C VAL A 53 10.84 7.61 -4.42
N ASP A 54 10.38 8.70 -5.03
CA ASP A 54 10.97 10.02 -4.81
C ASP A 54 10.76 10.51 -3.38
N ALA A 55 9.59 10.23 -2.80
CA ALA A 55 9.31 10.53 -1.40
C ALA A 55 10.20 9.71 -0.46
N ILE A 56 10.38 8.41 -0.73
CA ILE A 56 11.27 7.53 0.05
C ILE A 56 12.70 8.05 0.02
N GLN A 57 13.21 8.36 -1.17
CA GLN A 57 14.57 8.88 -1.32
C GLN A 57 14.76 10.23 -0.61
N THR A 58 13.72 11.06 -0.59
CA THR A 58 13.76 12.36 0.11
C THR A 58 13.90 12.17 1.61
N LEU A 59 13.08 11.30 2.21
CA LEU A 59 13.17 11.00 3.64
C LEU A 59 14.50 10.36 4.03
N ILE A 60 15.05 9.48 3.19
CA ILE A 60 16.38 8.89 3.43
C ILE A 60 17.45 9.99 3.49
N ARG A 61 17.44 10.94 2.54
CA ARG A 61 18.39 12.05 2.54
C ARG A 61 18.23 12.94 3.77
N GLU A 62 16.99 13.30 4.11
CA GLU A 62 16.69 14.13 5.30
C GLU A 62 17.18 13.45 6.59
N TRP A 63 17.03 12.12 6.68
CA TRP A 63 17.54 11.33 7.79
C TRP A 63 19.08 11.27 7.82
N GLU A 64 19.75 11.19 6.68
CA GLU A 64 21.23 11.18 6.60
C GLU A 64 21.86 12.53 6.94
N GLU A 65 21.14 13.64 6.73
CA GLU A 65 21.61 15.00 7.01
C GLU A 65 21.46 15.41 8.50
N HIS A 66 20.79 14.59 9.32
CA HIS A 66 20.55 14.81 10.75
C HIS A 66 21.31 13.80 11.64
#